data_AF-A0A453NKV7-F1
#
_entry.id   AF-A0A453NKV7-F1
#
_cell.length_a   1.000
_cell.length_b   1.000
_cell.length_c   1.000
_cell.angle_alpha   90.00
_cell.angle_beta   90.00
_cell.angle_gamma   90.00
#
_symmetry.space_group_name_H-M   'P 1'
#
loop_
_entity.id
_entity.type
_entity.pdbx_description
1 polymer ?
#
loop_
_entity_poly.entity_id
_entity_poly.type
_entity_poly.pdbx_seq_one_letter_code
_entity_poly.pdbx_strand_id
1 'polypeptide(L)'
;MLTEKFGRPITTCVKVLDMTGLKLSALSQMKMLSSISTVDDLNYPEKSETYYIVNVPYIFSACWKVVKPLLQERTKKKVKVLSGCGRDELLKIMDYSALPHFCRREGSGSSKHSSSNADDCFSPDHPFHKELYELTNQQSSHKELLKMGSLHVSIPEPDPNDAKIVEVIQAEFHKMGEQNGSTNGHKV
;
A
#
# COMPACT_ATOMS: atom_id res chain seq x y z
N MET A 1 12.85 22.49 -1.89
CA MET A 1 12.82 21.01 -1.70
C MET A 1 13.06 20.66 -0.24
N LEU A 2 12.53 19.53 0.28
CA LEU A 2 12.68 19.13 1.71
C LEU A 2 14.15 19.12 2.18
N THR A 3 15.06 18.68 1.31
CA THR A 3 16.51 18.72 1.55
C THR A 3 17.04 20.11 1.92
N GLU A 4 16.57 21.17 1.24
CA GLU A 4 16.99 22.55 1.50
C GLU A 4 16.43 23.04 2.84
N LYS A 5 15.18 22.66 3.16
CA LYS A 5 14.52 23.04 4.42
C LYS A 5 15.24 22.46 5.64
N PHE A 6 15.75 21.22 5.53
CA PHE A 6 16.39 20.52 6.65
C PHE A 6 17.92 20.53 6.61
N GLY A 7 18.53 21.17 5.60
CA GLY A 7 19.99 21.30 5.48
C GLY A 7 20.75 19.98 5.33
N ARG A 8 20.05 18.88 5.02
CA ARG A 8 20.62 17.54 4.84
C ARG A 8 19.85 16.75 3.79
N PRO A 9 20.49 15.81 3.07
CA PRO A 9 19.80 14.93 2.13
C PRO A 9 18.71 14.13 2.82
N ILE A 10 17.48 14.21 2.32
CA ILE A 10 16.38 13.30 2.70
C ILE A 10 16.24 12.28 1.56
N THR A 11 16.73 11.08 1.78
CA THR A 11 16.83 10.03 0.75
C THR A 11 15.90 8.85 0.98
N THR A 12 15.37 8.70 2.20
CA THR A 12 14.49 7.60 2.60
C THR A 12 13.05 8.05 2.79
N CYS A 13 12.12 7.10 2.67
CA CYS A 13 10.71 7.29 2.97
C CYS A 13 10.13 6.08 3.72
N VAL A 14 9.06 6.34 4.46
CA VAL A 14 8.22 5.35 5.12
C VAL A 14 6.90 5.25 4.35
N LYS A 15 6.43 4.02 4.09
CA LYS A 15 5.13 3.79 3.43
C LYS A 15 4.14 3.26 4.46
N VAL A 16 2.98 3.89 4.57
CA VAL A 16 1.87 3.42 5.44
C VAL A 16 0.69 3.04 4.54
N LEU A 17 0.25 1.79 4.63
CA LEU A 17 -0.76 1.19 3.78
C LEU A 17 -2.00 0.86 4.62
N ASP A 18 -3.10 1.53 4.33
CA ASP A 18 -4.41 1.26 4.94
C ASP A 18 -5.11 0.10 4.22
N MET A 19 -5.40 -0.97 4.94
CA MET A 19 -6.10 -2.14 4.41
C MET A 19 -7.60 -2.13 4.72
N THR A 20 -8.14 -1.01 5.23
CA THR A 20 -9.57 -0.85 5.48
C THR A 20 -10.39 -1.19 4.22
N GLY A 21 -11.37 -2.08 4.37
CA GLY A 21 -12.25 -2.48 3.27
C GLY A 21 -11.65 -3.49 2.29
N LEU A 22 -10.47 -4.06 2.58
CA LEU A 22 -9.90 -5.15 1.79
C LEU A 22 -10.89 -6.34 1.71
N LYS A 23 -11.15 -6.79 0.49
CA LYS A 23 -12.00 -7.95 0.16
C LYS A 23 -11.18 -8.97 -0.63
N LEU A 24 -11.63 -10.23 -0.64
CA LEU A 24 -11.00 -11.28 -1.45
C LEU A 24 -10.91 -10.92 -2.94
N SER A 25 -11.90 -10.21 -3.47
CA SER A 25 -11.91 -9.74 -4.86
C SER A 25 -10.78 -8.76 -5.20
N ALA A 26 -10.16 -8.14 -4.19
CA ALA A 26 -9.04 -7.22 -4.37
C ALA A 26 -7.67 -7.93 -4.45
N LEU A 27 -7.64 -9.27 -4.56
CA LEU A 27 -6.39 -10.04 -4.66
C LEU A 27 -5.50 -9.59 -5.83
N SER A 28 -6.10 -9.23 -6.98
CA SER A 28 -5.36 -8.70 -8.12
C SER A 28 -4.68 -7.35 -7.81
N GLN A 29 -5.37 -6.48 -7.06
CA GLN A 29 -4.82 -5.19 -6.62
C GLN A 29 -3.67 -5.39 -5.64
N MET A 30 -3.79 -6.34 -4.71
CA MET A 30 -2.72 -6.72 -3.80
C MET A 30 -1.49 -7.27 -4.52
N LYS A 31 -1.69 -8.08 -5.58
CA LYS A 31 -0.59 -8.55 -6.44
C LYS A 31 0.09 -7.38 -7.15
N MET A 32 -0.68 -6.48 -7.74
CA MET A 32 -0.15 -5.28 -8.42
C MET A 32 0.69 -4.41 -7.46
N LEU A 33 0.16 -4.11 -6.28
CA LEU A 33 0.87 -3.36 -5.23
C LEU A 33 2.19 -4.03 -4.84
N SER A 34 2.21 -5.35 -4.81
CA SER A 34 3.40 -6.14 -4.50
C SER A 34 4.44 -6.08 -5.61
N SER A 35 4.00 -6.14 -6.87
CA SER A 35 4.88 -5.93 -8.02
C SER A 35 5.48 -4.53 -8.02
N ILE A 36 4.69 -3.48 -7.73
CA ILE A 36 5.17 -2.10 -7.60
C ILE A 36 6.22 -2.02 -6.47
N SER A 37 5.94 -2.60 -5.31
CA SER A 37 6.87 -2.58 -4.17
C SER A 37 8.18 -3.31 -4.47
N THR A 38 8.12 -4.43 -5.19
CA THR A 38 9.30 -5.17 -5.67
C THR A 38 10.11 -4.33 -6.65
N VAL A 39 9.46 -3.70 -7.63
CA VAL A 39 10.12 -2.82 -8.61
C VAL A 39 10.80 -1.64 -7.92
N ASP A 40 10.10 -1.00 -6.98
CA ASP A 40 10.64 0.11 -6.18
C ASP A 40 11.89 -0.31 -5.40
N ASP A 41 11.84 -1.45 -4.71
CA ASP A 41 12.97 -1.94 -3.90
C ASP A 41 14.16 -2.40 -4.74
N LEU A 42 13.95 -2.88 -5.97
CA LEU A 42 15.03 -3.30 -6.87
C LEU A 42 15.73 -2.13 -7.54
N ASN A 43 14.97 -1.12 -7.96
CA ASN A 43 15.51 0.03 -8.70
C ASN A 43 15.94 1.18 -7.77
N TYR A 44 15.34 1.29 -6.58
CA TYR A 44 15.64 2.32 -5.58
C TYR A 44 15.86 1.72 -4.19
N PRO A 45 16.84 0.81 -4.05
CA PRO A 45 17.04 0.01 -2.84
C PRO A 45 17.29 0.83 -1.57
N GLU A 46 17.92 2.00 -1.71
CA GLU A 46 18.20 2.95 -0.63
C GLU A 46 17.03 3.86 -0.24
N LYS A 47 15.90 3.86 -0.96
CA LYS A 47 14.85 4.89 -0.77
C LYS A 47 13.67 4.49 0.11
N SER A 48 13.38 3.20 0.28
CA SER A 48 12.27 2.72 1.10
C SER A 48 12.78 2.05 2.36
N GLU A 49 12.49 2.60 3.54
CA GLU A 49 13.00 2.11 4.82
C GLU A 49 12.10 1.02 5.42
N THR A 50 10.79 1.25 5.47
CA THR A 50 9.80 0.31 6.04
C THR A 50 8.42 0.52 5.44
N TYR A 51 7.69 -0.58 5.24
CA TYR A 51 6.28 -0.61 4.83
C TYR A 51 5.43 -1.00 6.03
N TYR A 52 4.62 -0.09 6.55
CA TYR A 52 3.67 -0.35 7.62
C TYR A 52 2.30 -0.64 7.03
N ILE A 53 1.73 -1.80 7.34
CA ILE A 53 0.38 -2.18 6.95
C ILE A 53 -0.52 -2.04 8.19
N VAL A 54 -1.57 -1.22 8.09
CA VAL A 54 -2.51 -0.93 9.19
C VAL A 54 -3.94 -1.30 8.80
N ASN A 55 -4.82 -1.35 9.80
CA ASN A 55 -6.25 -1.65 9.67
C ASN A 55 -6.53 -2.95 8.90
N VAL A 56 -5.73 -3.99 9.15
CA VAL A 56 -5.85 -5.27 8.45
C VAL A 56 -7.15 -5.99 8.83
N PRO A 57 -8.06 -6.28 7.88
CA PRO A 57 -9.22 -7.10 8.17
C PRO A 57 -8.82 -8.57 8.32
N TYR A 58 -9.71 -9.39 8.89
CA TYR A 58 -9.46 -10.83 9.10
C TYR A 58 -8.99 -11.57 7.83
N ILE A 59 -9.49 -11.13 6.68
CA ILE A 59 -9.20 -11.69 5.37
C ILE A 59 -7.80 -11.36 4.83
N PHE A 60 -7.11 -10.39 5.43
CA PHE A 60 -5.74 -10.03 5.05
C PHE A 60 -4.80 -11.23 5.15
N SER A 61 -4.92 -12.04 6.21
CA SER A 61 -4.09 -13.22 6.42
C SER A 61 -4.13 -14.20 5.24
N ALA A 62 -5.31 -14.35 4.63
CA ALA A 62 -5.55 -15.16 3.45
C ALA A 62 -4.89 -14.58 2.21
N CYS A 63 -5.16 -13.32 1.90
CA CYS A 63 -4.54 -12.63 0.75
C CYS A 63 -3.01 -12.58 0.88
N TRP A 64 -2.50 -12.34 2.09
CA TRP A 64 -1.07 -12.26 2.36
C TRP A 64 -0.35 -13.58 2.12
N LYS A 65 -0.99 -14.74 2.36
CA LYS A 65 -0.40 -16.05 2.01
C LYS A 65 -0.16 -16.22 0.51
N VAL A 66 -1.04 -15.65 -0.32
CA VAL A 66 -0.91 -15.66 -1.79
C VAL A 66 0.12 -14.63 -2.26
N VAL A 67 0.18 -13.49 -1.60
CA VAL A 67 0.95 -12.34 -2.07
C VAL A 67 2.39 -12.36 -1.58
N LYS A 68 2.61 -12.79 -0.34
CA LYS A 68 3.94 -12.83 0.30
C LYS A 68 4.97 -13.60 -0.53
N PRO A 69 4.69 -14.78 -1.12
CA PRO A 69 5.68 -15.49 -1.96
C PRO A 69 6.17 -14.66 -3.15
N LEU A 70 5.31 -13.82 -3.72
CA LEU A 70 5.62 -12.96 -4.87
C LEU A 70 6.54 -11.78 -4.52
N LEU A 71 6.74 -11.50 -3.23
CA LEU A 71 7.63 -10.43 -2.79
C LEU A 71 9.08 -10.91 -2.73
N GLN A 72 10.00 -10.04 -3.12
CA GLN A 72 11.42 -10.27 -2.91
C GLN A 72 11.77 -10.33 -1.41
N GLU A 73 12.80 -11.08 -1.05
CA GLU A 73 13.19 -11.30 0.35
C GLU A 73 13.53 -9.99 1.08
N ARG A 74 14.09 -9.02 0.36
CA ARG A 74 14.35 -7.67 0.88
C ARG A 74 13.05 -6.95 1.24
N THR A 75 12.05 -6.99 0.36
CA THR A 75 10.74 -6.36 0.59
C THR A 75 10.00 -7.06 1.73
N LYS A 76 10.02 -8.40 1.79
CA LYS A 76 9.45 -9.19 2.89
C LYS A 76 9.97 -8.73 4.26
N LYS A 77 11.28 -8.43 4.36
CA LYS A 77 11.92 -7.97 5.61
C LYS A 77 11.54 -6.54 6.01
N LYS A 78 11.14 -5.69 5.05
CA LYS A 78 10.72 -4.31 5.30
C LYS A 78 9.24 -4.17 5.66
N VAL A 79 8.42 -5.20 5.44
CA VAL A 79 6.98 -5.15 5.73
C VAL A 79 6.71 -5.43 7.20
N LYS A 80 6.01 -4.51 7.86
CA LYS A 80 5.52 -4.62 9.23
C LYS A 80 4.00 -4.50 9.23
N VAL A 81 3.32 -5.55 9.67
CA VAL A 81 1.86 -5.54 9.86
C VAL A 81 1.58 -5.09 11.29
N LEU A 82 0.88 -3.97 11.44
CA LEU A 82 0.55 -3.38 12.73
C LEU A 82 -0.87 -3.77 13.17
N SER A 83 -1.09 -3.81 14.48
CA SER A 83 -2.42 -4.01 15.05
C SER A 83 -3.26 -2.73 14.95
N GLY A 84 -4.55 -2.88 14.63
CA GLY A 84 -5.49 -1.76 14.52
C GLY A 84 -4.98 -0.68 13.56
N CYS A 85 -5.15 0.59 13.96
CA CYS A 85 -4.72 1.74 13.17
C CYS A 85 -3.20 2.03 13.25
N GLY A 86 -2.44 1.24 14.02
CA GLY A 86 -0.98 1.33 14.11
C GLY A 86 -0.44 2.59 14.78
N ARG A 87 -1.30 3.38 15.44
CA ARG A 87 -0.98 4.70 16.02
C ARG A 87 0.26 4.67 16.91
N ASP A 88 0.28 3.80 17.91
CA ASP A 88 1.35 3.77 18.92
C ASP A 88 2.71 3.44 18.31
N GLU A 89 2.72 2.57 17.30
CA GLU A 89 3.92 2.15 16.58
C GLU A 89 4.42 3.22 15.62
N LEU A 90 3.51 3.93 14.95
CA LEU A 90 3.87 5.03 14.08
C LEU A 90 4.36 6.25 14.88
N LEU A 91 3.78 6.54 16.04
CA LEU A 91 4.22 7.64 16.91
C LEU A 91 5.65 7.49 17.44
N LYS A 92 6.22 6.28 17.40
CA LYS A 92 7.64 6.06 17.74
C LYS A 92 8.60 6.60 16.68
N ILE A 93 8.13 6.83 15.45
CA ILE A 93 8.96 7.21 14.30
C ILE A 93 8.52 8.52 13.64
N MET A 94 7.34 9.05 13.95
CA MET A 94 6.83 10.29 13.37
C MET A 94 5.99 11.09 14.35
N ASP A 95 5.94 12.40 14.15
CA ASP A 95 5.13 13.30 14.96
C ASP A 95 3.62 13.07 14.74
N TYR A 96 2.82 13.39 15.76
CA TYR A 96 1.36 13.23 15.70
C TYR A 96 0.72 13.98 14.51
N SER A 97 1.22 15.16 14.17
CA SER A 97 0.73 15.94 13.02
C SER A 97 1.01 15.28 11.67
N ALA A 98 2.03 14.43 11.59
CA ALA A 98 2.41 13.71 10.38
C ALA A 98 1.68 12.37 10.23
N LEU A 99 0.99 11.89 11.27
CA LEU A 99 0.20 10.67 11.19
C LEU A 99 -0.88 10.80 10.11
N PRO A 100 -1.11 9.76 9.29
CA PRO A 100 -2.25 9.75 8.39
C PRO A 100 -3.59 9.85 9.13
N HIS A 101 -4.61 10.44 8.51
CA HIS A 101 -5.91 10.64 9.14
C HIS A 101 -6.56 9.33 9.63
N PHE A 102 -6.34 8.21 8.91
CA PHE A 102 -6.82 6.88 9.28
C PHE A 102 -6.05 6.25 10.45
N CYS A 103 -4.86 6.76 10.80
CA CYS A 103 -4.10 6.36 11.99
C CYS A 103 -4.40 7.20 13.22
N ARG A 104 -5.04 8.37 13.05
CA ARG A 104 -5.40 9.28 14.16
C ARG A 104 -6.72 8.91 14.83
N ARG A 105 -7.59 8.14 14.16
CA ARG A 105 -8.88 7.71 14.71
C ARG A 105 -8.69 6.80 15.93
N GLU A 106 -9.27 7.20 17.05
CA GLU A 106 -9.42 6.38 18.26
C GLU A 106 -10.78 5.64 18.20
N GLY A 107 -10.74 4.30 18.19
CA GLY A 107 -11.91 3.45 18.40
C GLY A 107 -12.46 2.72 17.15
N SER A 108 -12.95 1.49 17.37
CA SER A 108 -13.59 0.61 16.36
C SER A 108 -15.01 1.03 15.97
N GLY A 109 -15.39 2.28 16.24
CA GLY A 109 -16.76 2.75 16.18
C GLY A 109 -17.09 3.50 14.89
N SER A 110 -18.27 3.20 14.34
CA SER A 110 -18.98 3.95 13.28
C SER A 110 -19.35 5.40 13.69
N SER A 111 -18.58 6.07 14.54
CA SER A 111 -18.83 7.46 14.86
C SER A 111 -18.53 8.30 13.62
N LYS A 112 -19.61 8.81 13.02
CA LYS A 112 -19.63 9.89 12.04
C LYS A 112 -19.07 11.17 12.69
N HIS A 113 -17.80 11.18 13.05
CA HIS A 113 -17.12 12.44 13.25
C HIS A 113 -16.64 12.86 11.87
N SER A 114 -17.27 13.92 11.34
CA SER A 114 -16.79 14.61 10.15
C SER A 114 -15.41 15.17 10.49
N SER A 115 -14.37 14.37 10.33
CA SER A 115 -13.04 14.92 10.11
C SER A 115 -13.20 15.87 8.95
N SER A 116 -12.85 17.15 9.16
CA SER A 116 -12.79 18.13 8.08
C SER A 116 -12.18 17.48 6.84
N ASN A 117 -12.88 17.53 5.71
CA ASN A 117 -12.43 16.96 4.43
C ASN A 117 -11.02 17.45 4.02
N ALA A 118 -10.52 18.52 4.64
CA ALA A 118 -9.21 19.10 4.39
C ALA A 118 -8.01 18.18 4.72
N ASP A 119 -8.21 17.16 5.57
CA ASP A 119 -7.12 16.31 6.10
C ASP A 119 -7.22 14.85 5.62
N ASP A 120 -8.15 14.55 4.70
CA ASP A 120 -8.23 13.24 4.06
C ASP A 120 -7.14 13.09 2.98
N CYS A 121 -6.08 12.34 3.31
CA CYS A 121 -4.97 12.08 2.40
C CYS A 121 -5.34 11.22 1.17
N PHE A 122 -6.51 10.58 1.13
CA PHE A 122 -7.00 9.88 -0.06
C PHE A 122 -7.73 10.80 -1.04
N SER A 123 -8.19 11.97 -0.57
CA SER A 123 -8.91 12.92 -1.40
C SER A 123 -7.99 13.50 -2.47
N PRO A 124 -8.35 13.47 -3.77
CA PRO A 124 -7.59 14.14 -4.82
C PRO A 124 -7.41 15.64 -4.56
N ASP A 125 -8.31 16.23 -3.76
CA ASP A 125 -8.29 17.64 -3.42
C ASP A 125 -7.35 18.01 -2.25
N HIS A 126 -6.69 17.02 -1.63
CA HIS A 126 -5.77 17.27 -0.53
C HIS A 126 -4.65 18.23 -0.97
N PRO A 127 -4.27 19.23 -0.15
CA PRO A 127 -3.30 20.27 -0.53
C PRO A 127 -1.99 19.72 -1.11
N PHE A 128 -1.48 18.63 -0.52
CA PHE A 128 -0.29 17.93 -1.01
C PHE A 128 -0.42 17.44 -2.46
N HIS A 129 -1.56 16.85 -2.84
CA HIS A 129 -1.75 16.32 -4.21
C HIS A 129 -1.86 17.47 -5.23
N LYS A 130 -2.50 18.58 -4.85
CA LYS A 130 -2.57 19.80 -5.68
C LYS A 130 -1.18 20.39 -5.90
N GLU A 131 -0.42 20.60 -4.83
CA GLU A 131 0.95 21.12 -4.91
C GLU A 131 1.85 20.21 -5.74
N LEU A 132 1.77 18.89 -5.55
CA LEU A 132 2.53 17.91 -6.32
C LEU A 132 2.15 17.94 -7.81
N TYR A 133 0.86 18.04 -8.12
CA TYR A 133 0.38 18.14 -9.50
C TYR A 133 0.86 19.42 -10.18
N GLU A 134 0.75 20.56 -9.51
CA GLU A 134 1.24 21.85 -10.00
C GLU A 134 2.76 21.84 -10.22
N LEU A 135 3.53 21.31 -9.27
CA LEU A 135 4.99 21.15 -9.41
C LEU A 135 5.34 20.28 -10.63
N THR A 136 4.64 19.15 -10.78
CA THR A 136 4.87 18.22 -11.90
C THR A 136 4.59 18.92 -13.23
N ASN A 137 3.51 19.69 -13.32
CA ASN A 137 3.18 20.46 -14.51
C ASN A 137 4.25 21.53 -14.81
N GLN A 138 4.69 22.29 -13.81
CA GLN A 138 5.75 23.30 -13.98
C GLN A 138 7.07 22.68 -14.46
N GLN A 139 7.46 21.53 -13.89
CA GLN A 139 8.66 20.81 -14.30
C GLN A 139 8.55 20.26 -15.72
N SER A 140 7.36 19.86 -16.15
CA SER A 140 7.12 19.37 -17.51
C SER A 140 7.21 20.50 -18.55
N SER A 141 6.81 21.73 -18.21
CA SER A 141 6.93 22.90 -19.09
C SER A 141 8.38 23.37 -19.27
N HIS A 142 9.27 23.08 -18.32
CA HIS A 142 10.67 23.52 -18.33
C HIS A 142 11.67 22.46 -18.84
N LYS A 143 11.22 21.25 -19.17
CA LYS A 143 12.04 20.22 -19.81
C LYS A 143 11.61 20.07 -21.27
N GLU A 144 12.56 20.18 -22.21
CA GLU A 144 12.32 19.58 -23.52
C GLU A 144 11.94 18.12 -23.32
N LEU A 145 10.87 17.67 -23.99
CA LEU A 145 10.45 16.28 -24.03
C LEU A 145 11.55 15.46 -24.73
N LEU A 146 12.59 15.09 -23.98
CA LEU A 146 13.46 14.01 -24.36
C LEU A 146 12.55 12.80 -24.53
N LYS A 147 12.44 12.31 -25.77
CA LYS A 147 11.70 11.10 -26.11
C LYS A 147 12.38 9.92 -25.42
N MET A 148 12.13 9.76 -24.12
CA MET A 148 12.54 8.61 -23.36
C MET A 148 11.79 7.42 -23.97
N GLY A 149 12.53 6.47 -24.52
CA GLY A 149 11.94 5.24 -25.04
C GLY A 149 11.13 4.51 -23.97
N SER A 150 10.41 3.46 -24.37
CA SER A 150 9.78 2.55 -23.41
C SER A 150 10.82 2.07 -22.39
N LEU A 151 10.63 2.43 -21.13
CA LEU A 151 11.36 1.84 -20.01
C LEU A 151 10.71 0.49 -19.72
N HIS A 152 11.23 -0.57 -20.33
CA HIS A 152 10.89 -1.93 -19.95
C HIS A 152 11.51 -2.22 -18.58
N VAL A 153 10.68 -2.23 -17.55
CA VAL A 153 11.08 -2.72 -16.23
C VAL A 153 10.68 -4.18 -16.16
N SER A 154 11.67 -5.07 -16.08
CA SER A 154 11.43 -6.48 -15.83
C SER A 154 10.92 -6.65 -14.40
N ILE A 155 9.65 -7.03 -14.26
CA ILE A 155 9.15 -7.55 -12.99
C ILE A 155 9.75 -8.96 -12.88
N PRO A 156 10.58 -9.25 -11.86
CA PRO A 156 11.12 -10.58 -11.68
C PRO A 156 9.98 -11.57 -11.59
N GLU A 157 10.04 -12.63 -12.39
CA GLU A 157 9.08 -13.71 -12.23
C GLU A 157 9.31 -14.38 -10.87
N PRO A 158 8.22 -14.69 -10.14
CA PRO A 158 8.34 -15.45 -8.92
C PRO A 158 8.95 -16.82 -9.21
N ASP A 159 9.64 -17.41 -8.23
CA ASP A 159 10.18 -18.76 -8.34
C ASP A 159 9.08 -19.75 -8.80
N PRO A 160 9.36 -20.69 -9.72
CA PRO A 160 8.33 -21.59 -10.25
C PRO A 160 7.59 -22.41 -9.18
N ASN A 161 8.28 -22.76 -8.09
CA ASN A 161 7.66 -23.46 -6.97
C ASN A 161 6.74 -22.51 -6.18
N ASP A 162 7.18 -21.27 -5.94
CA ASP A 162 6.35 -20.23 -5.33
C ASP A 162 5.13 -19.90 -6.19
N ALA A 163 5.28 -19.83 -7.52
CA ALA A 163 4.19 -19.61 -8.46
C ALA A 163 3.15 -20.73 -8.40
N LYS A 164 3.60 -21.99 -8.36
CA LYS A 164 2.71 -23.15 -8.20
C LYS A 164 1.98 -23.15 -6.87
N ILE A 165 2.66 -22.77 -5.79
CA ILE A 165 2.04 -22.59 -4.46
C ILE A 165 0.96 -21.49 -4.52
N VAL A 166 1.26 -20.37 -5.19
CA VAL A 166 0.31 -19.27 -5.38
C VAL A 166 -0.93 -19.70 -6.15
N GLU A 167 -0.77 -20.47 -7.23
CA GLU A 167 -1.89 -21.01 -8.02
C GLU A 167 -2.79 -21.93 -7.19
N VAL A 168 -2.19 -22.87 -6.45
CA VAL A 168 -2.94 -23.81 -5.59
C VAL A 168 -3.71 -23.04 -4.51
N ILE A 169 -3.04 -22.13 -3.82
CA ILE A 169 -3.67 -21.33 -2.76
C ILE A 169 -4.80 -20.48 -3.36
N GLN A 170 -4.59 -19.86 -4.52
CA GLN A 170 -5.61 -19.05 -5.20
C GLN A 170 -6.83 -19.87 -5.64
N ALA A 171 -6.62 -21.09 -6.14
CA ALA A 171 -7.68 -22.00 -6.55
C ALA A 171 -8.54 -22.43 -5.34
N GLU A 172 -7.90 -22.78 -4.22
CA GLU A 172 -8.61 -23.09 -2.97
C GLU A 172 -9.37 -21.87 -2.44
N PHE A 173 -8.82 -20.66 -2.56
CA PHE A 173 -9.53 -19.43 -2.18
C PHE A 173 -10.78 -19.16 -3.02
N HIS A 174 -10.74 -19.39 -4.33
CA HIS A 174 -11.91 -19.25 -5.18
C HIS A 174 -12.99 -20.27 -4.81
N LYS A 175 -12.59 -21.53 -4.59
CA LYS A 175 -13.50 -22.61 -4.19
C LYS A 175 -14.22 -22.31 -2.86
N MET A 176 -13.52 -21.75 -1.87
CA MET A 176 -14.13 -21.34 -0.59
C MET A 176 -15.07 -20.12 -0.74
N GLY A 177 -14.77 -19.21 -1.67
CA GLY A 177 -15.61 -18.05 -1.96
C GLY A 177 -16.96 -18.43 -2.56
N GLU A 178 -16.98 -19.41 -3.47
CA GLU A 178 -18.21 -19.91 -4.11
C GLU A 178 -19.13 -20.65 -3.13
N GLN A 179 -18.57 -21.42 -2.18
CA GLN A 179 -19.36 -22.13 -1.18
C GLN A 179 -20.10 -21.21 -0.20
N ASN A 180 -19.50 -20.07 0.17
CA ASN A 180 -20.12 -19.10 1.08
C ASN A 180 -21.19 -18.23 0.40
N GLY A 181 -21.30 -18.24 -0.93
CA GLY A 181 -22.34 -17.53 -1.67
C GLY A 181 -23.66 -18.30 -1.82
N SER A 182 -23.68 -19.60 -1.52
CA SER A 182 -24.81 -20.50 -1.81
C SER A 182 -25.74 -20.77 -0.61
N THR A 183 -25.36 -20.40 0.62
CA THR A 183 -26.11 -20.80 1.84
C THR A 183 -27.14 -19.80 2.37
N ASN A 184 -27.45 -18.70 1.66
CA ASN A 184 -28.41 -17.69 2.12
C ASN A 184 -29.75 -17.69 1.35
N GLY A 185 -30.28 -18.86 1.02
CA GLY A 185 -31.55 -19.00 0.32
C GLY A 185 -32.34 -20.24 0.73
N HIS A 186 -32.81 -20.31 1.98
CA HIS A 186 -34.05 -21.01 2.34
C HIS A 186 -34.55 -20.51 3.71
N LYS A 187 -35.48 -19.56 3.66
CA LYS A 187 -36.53 -19.39 4.68
C LYS A 187 -37.86 -19.40 3.93
N VAL A 188 -38.61 -20.48 4.08
CA VAL A 188 -40.07 -20.53 4.06
C VAL A 188 -40.47 -21.42 5.21
#